data_AF-A0A969VXM5-F1
#
_entry.id   AF-A0A969VXM5-F1
#
_cell.length_a   1.000
_cell.length_b   1.000
_cell.length_c   1.000
_cell.angle_alpha   90.00
_cell.angle_beta   90.00
_cell.angle_gamma   90.00
#
_symmetry.space_group_name_H-M   'P 1'
#
loop_
_entity.id
_entity.type
_entity.pdbx_description
1 polymer ?
#
loop_
_entity_poly.entity_id
_entity_poly.type
_entity_poly.pdbx_seq_one_letter_code
_entity_poly.pdbx_strand_id
1 'polypeptide(L)'
;MSRPKTVSDLEVMDHALGILAEKGMGFTLTDLAGRVGLSRATLIQRFGDREAILRRMAEHEVEATRAWLAGLPVNQGKDGLAAFLELIVGSMGGWGGVLRARCDRGT
;
A
#
# COMPACT_ATOMS: atom_id res chain seq x y z
N MET A 1 29.37 -14.37 -16.21
CA MET A 1 28.77 -13.02 -16.09
C MET A 1 27.43 -13.17 -15.37
N SER A 2 27.25 -12.51 -14.21
CA SER A 2 25.99 -12.55 -13.47
C SER A 2 24.91 -11.79 -14.23
N ARG A 3 23.77 -12.44 -14.46
CA ARG A 3 22.56 -11.79 -14.98
C ARG A 3 22.20 -10.63 -14.05
N PRO A 4 22.10 -9.37 -14.54
CA PRO A 4 21.68 -8.26 -13.70
C PRO A 4 20.32 -8.59 -13.08
N LYS A 5 20.22 -8.53 -11.75
CA LYS A 5 18.92 -8.64 -11.06
C LYS A 5 18.06 -7.48 -11.55
N THR A 6 17.02 -7.79 -12.32
CA THR A 6 16.11 -6.80 -12.86
C THR A 6 14.99 -6.62 -11.83
N VAL A 7 14.95 -5.47 -11.16
CA VAL A 7 13.88 -5.15 -10.20
C VAL A 7 12.61 -4.81 -10.99
N SER A 8 11.51 -5.49 -10.67
CA SER A 8 10.24 -5.31 -11.38
C SER A 8 9.60 -3.95 -11.06
N ASP A 9 8.70 -3.46 -11.93
CA ASP A 9 8.01 -2.18 -11.69
C ASP A 9 7.17 -2.23 -10.40
N LEU A 10 6.49 -3.35 -10.13
CA LEU A 10 5.69 -3.56 -8.92
C LEU A 10 6.57 -3.50 -7.68
N GLU A 11 7.71 -4.19 -7.69
CA GLU A 11 8.66 -4.18 -6.57
C GLU A 11 9.22 -2.76 -6.32
N VAL A 12 9.45 -1.97 -7.37
CA VAL A 12 9.82 -0.56 -7.20
C VAL A 12 8.69 0.25 -6.55
N MET A 13 7.42 0.02 -6.92
CA MET A 13 6.27 0.72 -6.32
C MET A 13 6.09 0.34 -4.84
N ASP A 14 6.18 -0.94 -4.50
CA ASP A 14 6.07 -1.41 -3.11
C ASP A 14 7.15 -0.77 -2.21
N HIS A 15 8.39 -0.67 -2.72
CA HIS A 15 9.46 0.03 -2.01
C HIS A 15 9.21 1.53 -1.88
N ALA A 16 8.65 2.17 -2.91
CA ALA A 16 8.33 3.60 -2.87
C ALA A 16 7.22 3.89 -1.85
N LEU A 17 6.21 3.02 -1.75
CA LEU A 17 5.14 3.10 -0.75
C LEU A 17 5.67 2.94 0.67
N GLY A 18 6.59 2.00 0.89
CA GLY A 18 7.29 1.88 2.17
C GLY A 18 8.04 3.17 2.56
N ILE A 19 8.74 3.82 1.62
CA ILE A 19 9.42 5.09 1.92
C ILE A 19 8.39 6.19 2.20
N LEU A 20 7.28 6.24 1.46
CA LEU A 20 6.21 7.20 1.69
C LEU A 20 5.57 7.03 3.08
N ALA A 21 5.36 5.79 3.53
CA ALA A 21 4.86 5.50 4.88
C ALA A 21 5.85 5.93 5.97
N GLU A 22 7.16 5.76 5.75
CA GLU A 22 8.20 6.11 6.72
C GLU A 22 8.51 7.62 6.78
N LYS A 23 8.57 8.29 5.62
CA LYS A 23 9.06 9.67 5.47
C LYS A 23 7.98 10.68 5.08
N GLY A 24 6.78 10.22 4.74
CA GLY A 24 5.73 11.06 4.18
C GLY A 24 6.16 11.73 2.87
N MET A 25 5.56 12.88 2.58
CA MET A 25 5.79 13.62 1.33
C MET A 25 7.22 14.16 1.16
N GLY A 26 8.12 13.99 2.15
CA GLY A 26 9.55 14.29 2.03
C GLY A 26 10.33 13.28 1.17
N PHE A 27 9.69 12.20 0.71
CA PHE A 27 10.24 11.20 -0.20
C PHE A 27 10.93 11.80 -1.45
N THR A 28 12.15 11.32 -1.76
CA THR A 28 12.92 11.71 -2.96
C THR A 28 13.26 10.53 -3.88
N LEU A 29 13.55 10.83 -5.16
CA LEU A 29 14.08 9.83 -6.12
C LEU A 29 15.41 9.20 -5.67
N THR A 30 16.20 9.94 -4.89
CA THR A 30 17.46 9.43 -4.33
C THR A 30 17.20 8.38 -3.25
N ASP A 31 16.18 8.58 -2.40
CA ASP A 31 15.76 7.58 -1.42
C ASP A 31 15.31 6.29 -2.12
N LEU A 32 14.50 6.43 -3.17
CA LEU A 32 14.03 5.27 -3.94
C LEU A 32 15.21 4.52 -4.57
N ALA A 33 16.07 5.25 -5.29
CA ALA A 33 17.26 4.71 -5.94
C ALA A 33 18.12 3.89 -4.96
N GLY A 34 18.37 4.45 -3.77
CA GLY A 34 19.12 3.78 -2.71
C GLY A 34 18.43 2.51 -2.20
N ARG A 35 17.11 2.53 -2.04
CA ARG A 35 16.34 1.37 -1.53
C ARG A 35 16.26 0.23 -2.54
N VAL A 36 16.06 0.51 -3.82
CA VAL A 36 15.88 -0.53 -4.86
C VAL A 36 17.18 -0.91 -5.59
N GLY A 37 18.31 -0.26 -5.27
CA GLY A 37 19.59 -0.52 -5.91
C GLY A 37 19.65 -0.11 -7.38
N LEU A 38 18.87 0.89 -7.79
CA LEU A 38 18.87 1.44 -9.15
C LEU A 38 19.48 2.84 -9.17
N SER A 39 19.99 3.27 -10.31
CA SER A 39 20.41 4.66 -10.48
C SER A 39 19.21 5.60 -10.58
N ARG A 40 19.36 6.85 -10.14
CA ARG A 40 18.33 7.88 -10.29
C ARG A 40 17.96 8.12 -11.76
N ALA A 41 18.94 8.05 -12.67
CA ALA A 41 18.71 8.16 -14.11
C ALA A 41 17.87 6.99 -14.65
N THR A 42 18.12 5.77 -14.16
CA THR A 42 17.31 4.58 -14.50
C THR A 42 15.86 4.73 -14.04
N LEU A 43 15.63 5.27 -12.84
CA LEU A 43 14.28 5.57 -12.36
C LEU A 43 13.59 6.62 -13.25
N ILE A 44 14.30 7.70 -13.61
CA ILE A 44 13.76 8.73 -14.49
C ILE A 44 13.41 8.19 -15.88
N GLN A 45 14.28 7.36 -16.45
CA GLN A 45 14.02 6.73 -17.75
C GLN A 45 12.83 5.76 -17.72
N ARG A 46 12.65 5.02 -16.63
CA ARG A 46 11.58 4.02 -16.50
C ARG A 46 10.24 4.62 -16.13
N PHE A 47 10.23 5.59 -15.21
CA PHE A 47 9.03 6.05 -14.54
C PHE A 47 8.76 7.55 -14.70
N GLY A 48 9.71 8.32 -15.24
CA GLY A 48 9.61 9.78 -15.35
C GLY A 48 10.07 10.50 -14.09
N ASP A 49 9.47 11.64 -13.80
CA ASP A 49 9.83 12.44 -12.63
C ASP A 49 9.17 11.91 -11.34
N ARG A 50 9.38 12.65 -10.24
CA ARG A 50 8.80 12.34 -8.94
C ARG A 50 7.27 12.34 -8.96
N GLU A 51 6.65 13.26 -9.70
CA GLU A 51 5.18 13.34 -9.76
C GLU A 51 4.60 12.17 -10.53
N ALA A 52 5.26 11.76 -11.62
CA ALA A 52 4.91 10.57 -12.37
C ALA A 52 5.00 9.30 -11.49
N ILE A 53 6.03 9.18 -10.66
CA ILE A 53 6.15 8.07 -9.69
C ILE A 53 5.03 8.12 -8.66
N LEU A 54 4.77 9.29 -8.05
CA LEU A 54 3.68 9.42 -7.07
C LEU A 54 2.31 9.07 -7.65
N ARG A 55 2.05 9.47 -8.88
CA ARG A 55 0.81 9.11 -9.59
C ARG A 55 0.70 7.60 -9.79
N ARG A 56 1.78 6.97 -10.24
CA ARG A 56 1.83 5.52 -10.48
C ARG A 56 1.70 4.71 -9.19
N MET A 57 2.27 5.21 -8.09
CA MET A 57 2.06 4.65 -6.75
C MET A 57 0.59 4.71 -6.34
N ALA A 58 -0.07 5.86 -6.55
CA ALA A 58 -1.49 6.00 -6.23
C ALA A 58 -2.36 5.05 -7.09
N GLU A 59 -2.04 4.91 -8.37
CA GLU A 59 -2.72 3.96 -9.26
C GLU A 59 -2.54 2.50 -8.81
N HIS A 60 -1.31 2.12 -8.43
CA HIS A 60 -0.99 0.80 -7.89
C HIS A 60 -1.75 0.50 -6.59
N GLU A 61 -1.77 1.45 -5.65
CA GLU A 61 -2.51 1.32 -4.39
C GLU A 61 -4.02 1.18 -4.59
N VAL A 62 -4.59 1.96 -5.51
CA VAL A 62 -6.02 1.85 -5.85
C VAL A 62 -6.33 0.48 -6.43
N GLU A 63 -5.50 -0.04 -7.31
CA GLU A 63 -5.71 -1.36 -7.92
C GLU A 63 -5.56 -2.49 -6.89
N ALA A 64 -4.53 -2.43 -6.04
CA ALA A 64 -4.35 -3.38 -4.94
C ALA A 64 -5.54 -3.35 -3.98
N THR A 65 -6.01 -2.16 -3.61
CA THR A 65 -7.18 -1.98 -2.75
C THR A 65 -8.45 -2.52 -3.40
N ARG A 66 -8.66 -2.27 -4.70
CA ARG A 66 -9.80 -2.82 -5.46
C ARG A 66 -9.78 -4.33 -5.49
N ALA A 67 -8.63 -4.93 -5.79
CA ALA A 67 -8.46 -6.39 -5.81
C ALA A 67 -8.75 -7.00 -4.45
N TRP A 68 -8.27 -6.38 -3.37
CA TRP A 68 -8.56 -6.80 -2.01
C TRP A 68 -10.06 -6.69 -1.67
N LEU A 69 -10.70 -5.55 -1.97
CA LEU A 69 -12.13 -5.33 -1.75
C LEU A 69 -13.00 -6.35 -2.51
N ALA A 70 -12.63 -6.69 -3.75
CA ALA A 70 -13.34 -7.66 -4.57
C ALA A 70 -13.29 -9.09 -4.01
N GLY A 71 -12.27 -9.40 -3.20
CA GLY A 71 -12.12 -10.70 -2.54
C GLY A 71 -12.85 -10.82 -1.20
N LEU A 72 -13.49 -9.76 -0.70
CA LEU A 72 -14.12 -9.80 0.62
C LEU A 72 -15.43 -10.60 0.60
N PRO A 73 -15.67 -11.45 1.60
CA PRO A 73 -16.93 -12.17 1.73
C PRO A 73 -18.06 -11.20 2.09
N VAL A 74 -18.89 -10.83 1.11
CA VAL A 74 -20.09 -10.03 1.36
C VAL A 74 -21.21 -10.97 1.79
N ASN A 75 -21.46 -11.06 3.10
CA ASN A 75 -22.61 -11.78 3.62
C ASN A 75 -23.86 -10.88 3.61
N GLN A 76 -24.94 -11.34 2.99
CA GLN A 76 -26.23 -10.64 3.06
C GLN A 76 -27.00 -11.15 4.28
N GLY A 77 -26.92 -10.41 5.38
CA GLY A 77 -27.58 -10.71 6.64
C GLY A 77 -27.43 -9.56 7.64
N LYS A 78 -28.14 -9.64 8.77
CA LYS A 78 -28.13 -8.58 9.81
C LYS A 78 -26.72 -8.28 10.34
N ASP A 79 -25.84 -9.28 10.32
CA ASP A 79 -24.46 -9.18 10.81
C ASP A 79 -23.44 -8.85 9.70
N GLY A 80 -23.87 -8.82 8.43
CA GLY A 80 -23.00 -8.63 7.28
C GLY A 80 -22.27 -7.28 7.27
N LEU A 81 -22.98 -6.20 7.67
CA LEU A 81 -22.37 -4.88 7.79
C LEU A 81 -21.36 -4.83 8.95
N ALA A 82 -21.66 -5.45 10.08
CA ALA A 82 -20.76 -5.47 11.23
C ALA A 82 -19.46 -6.23 10.91
N ALA A 83 -19.57 -7.43 10.33
CA ALA A 83 -18.42 -8.23 9.89
C ALA A 83 -17.59 -7.50 8.82
N PHE A 84 -18.24 -6.82 7.88
CA PHE A 84 -17.56 -5.99 6.89
C PHE A 84 -16.80 -4.83 7.54
N LEU A 85 -17.42 -4.09 8.46
CA LEU A 85 -16.78 -2.97 9.15
C LEU A 85 -15.60 -3.43 10.01
N GLU A 86 -15.71 -4.57 10.71
CA GLU A 86 -14.59 -5.15 11.45
C GLU A 86 -13.41 -5.50 10.55
N LEU A 87 -13.69 -6.06 9.38
CA LEU A 87 -12.68 -6.41 8.37
C LEU A 87 -12.00 -5.17 7.78
N ILE A 88 -12.79 -4.16 7.39
CA ILE A 88 -12.29 -2.88 6.84
C ILE A 88 -11.49 -2.09 7.87
N VAL A 89 -12.00 -1.95 9.09
CA VAL A 89 -11.31 -1.18 10.15
C VAL A 89 -10.07 -1.94 10.65
N GLY A 90 -10.12 -3.27 10.69
CA GLY A 90 -8.99 -4.11 11.05
C GLY A 90 -7.83 -4.03 10.05
N SER A 91 -8.11 -3.86 8.76
CA SER A 91 -7.07 -3.80 7.72
C SER A 91 -6.31 -2.46 7.67
N MET A 92 -6.86 -1.38 8.22
CA MET A 92 -6.24 -0.04 8.21
C MET A 92 -5.01 0.09 9.12
N GLY A 93 -4.64 -0.95 9.88
CA GLY A 93 -3.48 -0.97 10.77
C GLY A 93 -3.66 -0.11 12.03
N GLY A 94 -3.44 -0.70 13.20
CA GLY A 94 -3.37 0.03 14.48
C GLY A 94 -4.66 0.15 15.30
N TRP A 95 -5.83 -0.28 14.81
CA TRP A 95 -7.10 -0.14 15.55
C TRP A 95 -7.58 -1.40 16.29
N GLY A 96 -6.77 -2.47 16.34
CA GLY A 96 -7.15 -3.77 16.90
C GLY A 96 -7.62 -3.77 18.36
N GLY A 97 -7.43 -2.67 19.11
CA GLY A 97 -7.92 -2.50 20.48
C GLY A 97 -9.24 -1.72 20.63
N VAL A 98 -9.68 -0.96 19.63
CA VAL A 98 -10.76 0.04 19.81
C VAL A 98 -12.16 -0.55 19.62
N LEU A 99 -12.34 -1.53 18.73
CA LEU A 99 -13.66 -2.14 18.51
C LEU A 99 -14.00 -3.21 19.56
N ARG A 100 -13.01 -3.94 20.08
CA ARG A 100 -13.21 -4.98 21.10
C ARG A 100 -13.69 -4.40 22.45
N ALA A 101 -13.42 -3.12 22.73
CA ALA A 101 -13.84 -2.45 23.96
C ALA A 101 -15.30 -1.92 23.94
N ARG A 102 -16.01 -2.01 22.81
CA ARG A 102 -17.39 -1.49 22.69
C ARG A 102 -18.48 -2.56 22.71
N CYS A 103 -18.14 -3.83 22.43
CA CYS A 103 -19.10 -4.93 22.57
C CYS A 103 -19.29 -5.40 24.03
N ASP A 104 -18.32 -5.18 24.93
CA ASP A 104 -18.41 -5.59 26.34
C ASP A 104 -19.17 -4.61 27.27
N ARG A 105 -19.84 -3.57 26.72
CA ARG A 105 -20.61 -2.59 27.53
C ARG A 105 -22.11 -2.53 27.19
N GLY A 106 -22.67 -3.68 26.80
CA GLY A 106 -24.11 -3.86 26.65
C GLY A 106 -24.69 -4.84 27.67
N THR A 107 -24.87 -4.39 28.91
CA THR A 107 -25.89 -4.90 29.85
C THR A 107 -26.62 -3.71 30.45
#